data_AF-A0A8T1D8P2-F1
#
_entry.id   AF-A0A8T1D8P2-F1
#
_cell.length_a   1.000
_cell.length_b   1.000
_cell.length_c   1.000
_cell.angle_alpha   90.00
_cell.angle_beta   90.00
_cell.angle_gamma   90.00
#
_symmetry.space_group_name_H-M   'P 1'
#
loop_
_entity.id
_entity.type
_entity.pdbx_description
1 polymer ?
#
loop_
_entity_poly.entity_id
_entity_poly.type
_entity_poly.pdbx_seq_one_letter_code
_entity_poly.pdbx_strand_id
1 'polypeptide(L)'
;MGPIRKAYSHDLRFRVFQKWRAKTNEHCKPAPRPGRTPLTDARQDRRIVRAAEANQFVSAAVVAARVTDIGVNVSPEVVRARVRAAGLHGR
;
A
#
# COMPACT_ATOMS: atom_id res chain seq x y z
N MET A 1 16.22 29.25 -49.28
CA MET A 1 16.04 29.11 -47.82
C MET A 1 14.55 28.97 -47.54
N GLY A 2 14.08 27.75 -47.24
CA GLY A 2 12.67 27.51 -46.91
C GLY A 2 12.37 27.94 -45.46
N PRO A 3 11.15 28.39 -45.13
CA PRO A 3 10.83 28.82 -43.79
C PRO A 3 10.86 27.63 -42.82
N ILE A 4 11.66 27.77 -41.76
CA ILE A 4 11.67 26.89 -40.60
C ILE A 4 10.28 26.94 -39.96
N ARG A 5 9.46 25.93 -40.23
CA ARG A 5 8.15 25.77 -39.59
C ARG A 5 8.38 25.54 -38.10
N LYS A 6 8.22 26.60 -37.30
CA LYS A 6 8.12 26.53 -35.84
C LYS A 6 6.91 25.66 -35.47
N ALA A 7 7.16 24.40 -35.14
CA ALA A 7 6.15 23.48 -34.61
C ALA A 7 5.89 23.82 -33.14
N TYR A 8 5.03 24.82 -32.91
CA TYR A 8 4.45 25.08 -31.59
C TYR A 8 2.94 25.01 -31.69
N SER A 9 2.39 23.82 -31.44
CA SER A 9 1.37 23.66 -30.40
C SER A 9 1.18 22.17 -30.15
N HIS A 10 1.67 21.71 -29.01
CA HIS A 10 1.10 20.52 -28.38
C HIS A 10 -0.29 20.94 -27.91
N ASP A 11 -1.29 20.90 -28.80
CA ASP A 11 -2.66 21.19 -28.40
C ASP A 11 -3.05 20.18 -27.32
N LEU A 12 -3.22 20.66 -26.09
CA LEU A 12 -3.64 19.85 -24.96
C LEU A 12 -4.91 19.07 -25.30
N ARG A 13 -5.78 19.63 -26.15
CA ARG A 13 -7.01 18.99 -26.60
C ARG A 13 -6.72 17.73 -27.41
N PHE A 14 -5.74 17.76 -28.32
CA PHE A 14 -5.34 16.60 -29.10
C PHE A 14 -4.70 15.51 -28.23
N ARG A 15 -3.87 15.92 -27.26
CA ARG A 15 -3.25 14.98 -26.30
C ARG A 15 -4.30 14.33 -25.39
N VAL A 16 -5.30 15.09 -24.94
CA VAL A 16 -6.43 14.58 -24.14
C VAL A 16 -7.31 13.64 -24.97
N PHE A 17 -7.59 13.99 -26.23
CA PHE A 17 -8.37 13.16 -27.15
C PHE A 17 -7.72 11.81 -27.42
N GLN A 18 -6.41 11.78 -27.70
CA GLN A 18 -5.67 10.52 -27.87
C GLN A 18 -5.63 9.68 -26.60
N LYS A 19 -5.47 10.32 -25.42
CA LYS A 19 -5.53 9.63 -24.11
C LYS A 19 -6.91 9.05 -23.82
N TRP A 20 -7.98 9.76 -24.19
CA TRP A 20 -9.35 9.28 -24.05
C TRP A 20 -9.62 8.09 -24.97
N ARG A 21 -9.22 8.19 -26.25
CA ARG A 21 -9.34 7.10 -27.24
C ARG A 21 -8.56 5.84 -26.83
N ALA A 22 -7.39 6.01 -26.21
CA ALA A 22 -6.64 4.88 -25.65
C ALA A 22 -7.39 4.24 -24.47
N LYS A 23 -8.06 5.03 -23.63
CA LYS A 23 -8.79 4.57 -22.44
C LYS A 23 -10.11 3.84 -22.77
N THR A 24 -10.76 4.17 -23.88
CA THR A 24 -12.05 3.57 -24.28
C THR A 24 -11.92 2.23 -25.00
N ASN A 25 -10.74 1.87 -25.49
CA ASN A 25 -10.48 0.51 -25.97
C ASN A 25 -10.29 -0.40 -24.74
N GLU A 26 -11.12 -1.45 -24.65
CA GLU A 26 -11.49 -2.27 -23.49
C GLU A 26 -10.34 -2.96 -22.70
N HIS A 27 -9.09 -2.74 -23.09
CA HIS A 27 -7.89 -3.27 -22.44
C HIS A 27 -7.27 -2.32 -21.40
N CYS A 28 -7.73 -1.08 -21.28
CA CYS A 28 -7.19 -0.09 -20.33
C CYS A 28 -7.93 -0.09 -18.99
N LYS A 29 -7.91 -1.21 -18.25
CA LYS A 29 -8.14 -1.16 -16.81
C LYS A 29 -6.92 -0.44 -16.19
N PRO A 30 -7.06 0.77 -15.63
CA PRO A 30 -5.92 1.42 -14.99
C PRO A 30 -5.42 0.50 -13.89
N ALA A 31 -4.10 0.27 -13.84
CA ALA A 31 -3.50 -0.52 -12.77
C ALA A 31 -3.98 0.04 -11.41
N PRO A 32 -4.34 -0.83 -10.45
CA PRO A 32 -4.69 -0.38 -9.11
C PRO A 32 -3.59 0.55 -8.60
N ARG A 33 -3.97 1.73 -8.09
CA ARG A 33 -3.00 2.63 -7.50
C ARG A 33 -2.36 1.92 -6.30
N PRO A 34 -1.02 1.93 -6.16
CA PRO A 34 -0.40 1.38 -4.98
C PRO A 34 -0.95 2.12 -3.75
N GLY A 35 -1.49 1.37 -2.80
CA GLY A 35 -1.99 1.90 -1.55
C GLY A 35 -0.86 2.44 -0.67
N ARG A 36 -1.21 2.95 0.50
CA ARG A 36 -0.24 3.40 1.50
C ARG A 36 0.62 2.20 1.94
N THR A 37 1.94 2.37 1.92
CA THR A 37 2.86 1.37 2.47
C THR A 37 2.53 1.17 3.96
N PRO A 38 2.43 -0.08 4.43
CA PRO A 38 2.13 -0.34 5.83
C PRO A 38 3.23 0.20 6.76
N LEU A 39 2.84 0.58 7.97
CA LEU A 39 3.77 1.06 9.01
C LEU A 39 4.77 -0.03 9.44
N THR A 40 4.32 -1.29 9.44
CA THR A 40 5.14 -2.43 9.86
C THR A 40 5.80 -3.13 8.69
N ASP A 41 7.05 -3.54 8.90
CA ASP A 41 7.81 -4.37 7.98
C ASP A 41 7.51 -5.87 8.16
N ALA A 42 7.83 -6.70 7.17
CA ALA A 42 7.56 -8.13 7.16
C ALA A 42 8.17 -8.86 8.38
N ARG A 43 9.33 -8.41 8.87
CA ARG A 43 9.97 -8.96 10.07
C ARG A 43 9.13 -8.69 11.33
N GLN A 44 8.54 -7.50 11.44
CA GLN A 44 7.69 -7.12 12.57
C GLN A 44 6.38 -7.90 12.53
N ASP A 45 5.78 -8.03 11.35
CA ASP A 45 4.55 -8.83 11.17
C ASP A 45 4.76 -10.29 11.62
N ARG A 46 5.87 -10.91 11.23
CA ARG A 46 6.23 -12.27 11.70
C ARG A 46 6.41 -12.35 13.22
N ARG A 47 7.00 -11.34 13.84
CA ARG A 47 7.14 -11.28 15.31
C ARG A 47 5.79 -11.12 16.00
N ILE A 48 4.91 -10.28 15.47
CA ILE A 48 3.54 -10.08 15.99
C ILE A 48 2.78 -11.41 15.94
N VAL A 49 2.81 -12.09 14.78
CA VAL A 49 2.15 -13.39 14.59
C VAL A 49 2.70 -14.42 15.58
N ARG A 50 4.04 -14.57 15.67
CA ARG A 50 4.66 -15.53 16.60
C ARG A 50 4.34 -15.23 18.06
N ALA A 51 4.27 -13.95 18.45
CA ALA A 51 3.91 -13.55 19.80
C ALA A 51 2.43 -13.85 20.12
N ALA A 52 1.54 -13.65 19.15
CA ALA A 52 0.12 -13.98 19.26
C ALA A 52 -0.11 -15.51 19.32
N GLU A 53 0.64 -16.28 18.53
CA GLU A 53 0.62 -17.75 18.56
C GLU A 53 1.14 -18.32 19.89
N ALA A 54 2.22 -17.74 20.43
CA ALA A 54 2.81 -18.22 21.68
C ALA A 54 1.90 -18.03 22.89
N ASN A 55 1.07 -16.97 22.91
CA ASN A 55 0.09 -16.78 23.97
C ASN A 55 -1.10 -15.92 23.47
N GLN A 56 -2.19 -16.62 23.18
CA GLN A 56 -3.42 -16.06 22.61
C GLN A 56 -4.18 -15.07 23.50
N PHE A 57 -3.93 -15.09 24.82
CA PHE A 57 -4.58 -14.20 25.78
C PHE A 57 -3.82 -12.89 26.02
N VAL A 58 -2.65 -12.74 25.40
CA VAL A 58 -1.84 -11.53 25.56
C VAL A 58 -2.52 -10.37 24.87
N SER A 59 -2.68 -9.26 25.60
CA SER A 59 -3.27 -8.06 25.03
C SER A 59 -2.39 -7.48 23.92
N ALA A 60 -3.03 -6.87 22.94
CA ALA A 60 -2.32 -6.23 21.82
C ALA A 60 -1.33 -5.15 22.28
N ALA A 61 -1.55 -4.52 23.44
CA ALA A 61 -0.64 -3.54 24.01
C ALA A 61 0.67 -4.19 24.51
N VAL A 62 0.59 -5.36 25.12
CA VAL A 62 1.78 -6.11 25.56
C VAL A 62 2.56 -6.65 24.37
N VAL A 63 1.87 -7.11 23.32
CA VAL A 63 2.52 -7.51 22.07
C VAL A 63 3.20 -6.31 21.40
N ALA A 64 2.53 -5.16 21.33
CA ALA A 64 3.11 -3.93 20.80
C ALA A 64 4.41 -3.56 21.54
N ALA A 65 4.39 -3.54 22.87
CA ALA A 65 5.56 -3.25 23.69
C ALA A 65 6.76 -4.18 23.41
N ARG A 66 6.49 -5.48 23.20
CA ARG A 66 7.53 -6.48 22.88
C ARG A 66 8.11 -6.35 21.47
N VAL A 67 7.38 -5.73 20.54
CA VAL A 67 7.80 -5.61 19.13
C VAL A 67 8.53 -4.29 18.87
N THR A 68 8.48 -3.33 19.81
CA THR A 68 9.08 -1.98 19.71
C THR A 68 10.60 -1.92 19.61
N ASP A 69 11.33 -3.03 19.82
CA ASP A 69 12.80 -3.11 19.89
C ASP A 69 13.59 -2.61 18.67
N ILE A 70 12.94 -2.10 17.62
CA ILE A 70 13.58 -1.67 16.36
C ILE A 70 13.13 -0.26 15.94
N GLY A 71 12.76 0.60 16.91
CA GLY A 71 12.60 2.05 16.66
C GLY A 71 11.32 2.48 15.94
N VAL A 72 10.37 1.57 15.73
CA VAL A 72 9.02 1.90 15.24
C VAL A 72 8.02 1.55 16.33
N ASN A 73 7.34 2.58 16.85
CA ASN A 73 6.27 2.38 17.82
C ASN A 73 5.04 1.83 17.09
N VAL A 74 4.72 0.56 17.35
CA VAL A 74 3.57 -0.12 16.74
C VAL A 74 2.36 0.09 17.64
N SER A 75 1.27 0.68 17.12
CA SER A 75 0.07 0.82 17.93
C SER A 75 -0.60 -0.54 18.19
N PRO A 76 -1.32 -0.71 19.31
CA PRO A 76 -2.08 -1.93 19.57
C PRO A 76 -3.12 -2.24 18.48
N GLU A 77 -3.61 -1.21 17.79
CA GLU A 77 -4.56 -1.36 16.69
C GLU A 77 -3.91 -1.97 15.44
N VAL A 78 -2.66 -1.59 15.14
CA VAL A 78 -1.88 -2.23 14.07
C VAL A 78 -1.64 -3.69 14.41
N VAL A 79 -1.31 -4.02 15.66
CA VAL A 79 -1.18 -5.41 16.11
C VAL A 79 -2.48 -6.18 15.85
N ARG A 80 -3.64 -5.64 16.24
CA ARG A 80 -4.95 -6.28 16.00
C ARG A 80 -5.21 -6.49 14.50
N ALA A 81 -4.91 -5.49 13.67
CA ALA A 81 -5.07 -5.61 12.22
C ALA A 81 -4.19 -6.72 11.64
N ARG A 82 -2.95 -6.86 12.11
CA ARG A 82 -2.04 -7.93 11.68
C ARG A 82 -2.46 -9.31 12.15
N VAL A 83 -2.89 -9.43 13.40
CA VAL A 83 -3.45 -10.69 13.95
C VAL A 83 -4.70 -11.12 13.17
N ARG A 84 -5.58 -10.16 12.82
CA ARG A 84 -6.75 -10.42 11.96
C ARG A 84 -6.34 -10.87 10.55
N ALA A 85 -5.39 -10.18 9.93
CA ALA A 85 -4.87 -10.53 8.61
C ALA A 85 -4.22 -11.92 8.59
N ALA A 86 -3.62 -12.35 9.72
CA ALA A 86 -3.06 -13.69 9.89
C ALA A 86 -4.10 -14.78 10.22
N GLY A 87 -5.37 -14.42 10.39
CA GLY A 87 -6.44 -15.40 10.69
C GLY A 87 -6.47 -15.89 12.14
N LEU A 88 -5.75 -15.24 13.06
CA LEU A 88 -5.63 -15.66 14.46
C LEU A 88 -6.75 -15.08 15.36
N HIS A 89 -7.95 -14.90 14.82
CA HIS A 89 -9.09 -14.32 15.54
C HIS A 89 -10.20 -15.35 15.78
N GLY A 90 -10.77 -15.40 16.99
CA GLY A 90 -11.98 -16.15 17.29
C GLY A 90 -11.81 -17.65 17.57
N ARG A 91 -10.70 -18.05 18.19
CA ARG A 91 -10.49 -19.43 18.68
C ARG A 91 -10.52 -19.48 20.20
#